data_AF-A0AAV8VFM0-F1
#
_entry.id   AF-A0AAV8VFM0-F1
#
_cell.length_a   1.000
_cell.length_b   1.000
_cell.length_c   1.000
_cell.angle_alpha   90.00
_cell.angle_beta   90.00
_cell.angle_gamma   90.00
#
_symmetry.space_group_name_H-M   'P 1'
#
loop_
_entity.id
_entity.type
_entity.pdbx_description
1 polymer ?
#
loop_
_entity_poly.entity_id
_entity_poly.type
_entity_poly.pdbx_seq_one_letter_code
_entity_poly.pdbx_strand_id
1 'polypeptide(L)'
;MLMRIENGQNKISLKSDIGPFSIKLQSYLRSIRKFREEGRNIYYLDETWVNEGYAVKVWQDKNVKSSRQAFLDGVSTGFKAPSDEMAASRQITVLRLPPYHCELNPIELVWAQVKGDVARNNTSFKLSDVKILLENSLERVTADKWQRCIHHVHKEEEKMWELDNLIDVAVEPLVINLGDEDSSDSEDEF
;
A
#
# COMPACT_ATOMS: atom_id res chain seq x y z
N MET A 1 2.66 -2.68 16.73
CA MET A 1 2.19 -2.72 18.13
C MET A 1 1.36 -1.47 18.36
N LEU A 2 0.04 -1.58 18.38
CA LEU A 2 -0.85 -0.47 18.75
C LEU A 2 -1.40 -0.81 20.13
N MET A 3 -0.93 -0.09 21.15
CA MET A 3 -1.44 -0.21 22.52
C MET A 3 -2.57 0.81 22.70
N ARG A 4 -3.73 0.35 23.14
CA ARG A 4 -4.82 1.21 23.61
C ARG A 4 -5.04 0.87 25.08
N ILE A 5 -4.93 1.87 25.95
CA ILE A 5 -5.20 1.75 27.39
C ILE A 5 -6.58 2.37 27.60
N GLU A 6 -7.56 1.57 28.02
CA GLU A 6 -8.87 2.07 28.46
C GLU A 6 -9.12 1.65 29.91
N ASN A 7 -9.35 2.68 30.74
CA ASN A 7 -9.96 2.68 32.07
C ASN A 7 -9.74 1.46 32.98
N GLY A 8 -8.70 1.53 33.82
CA GLY A 8 -8.66 0.88 35.14
C GLY A 8 -8.50 -0.65 35.16
N GLN A 9 -8.50 -1.32 34.01
CA GLN A 9 -8.07 -2.71 33.89
C GLN A 9 -6.88 -2.76 32.93
N ASN A 10 -5.76 -3.30 33.42
CA ASN A 10 -4.57 -3.59 32.60
C ASN A 10 -4.90 -4.68 31.57
N LYS A 11 -5.62 -4.31 30.50
CA LYS A 11 -6.01 -5.22 29.43
C LYS A 11 -5.07 -5.02 28.25
N ILE A 12 -4.12 -5.93 28.09
CA ILE A 12 -3.20 -5.96 26.94
C ILE A 12 -3.82 -6.88 25.89
N SER A 13 -4.38 -6.31 24.83
CA SER A 13 -4.89 -7.10 23.70
C SER A 13 -3.77 -7.31 22.67
N LEU A 14 -3.20 -8.52 22.64
CA LEU A 14 -2.22 -8.90 21.61
C LEU A 14 -2.97 -9.43 20.38
N LYS A 15 -2.97 -8.66 19.29
CA LYS A 15 -3.39 -9.14 17.95
C LYS A 15 -2.26 -9.99 17.36
N SER A 16 -1.99 -11.18 17.92
CA SER A 16 -0.83 -12.02 17.53
C SER A 16 -0.99 -12.70 16.17
N ASP A 17 -2.22 -12.88 15.70
CA ASP A 17 -2.51 -13.75 14.54
C ASP A 17 -2.84 -12.99 13.25
N ILE A 18 -2.77 -11.65 13.29
CA ILE A 18 -3.02 -10.80 12.13
C ILE A 18 -1.70 -10.65 11.36
N GLY A 19 -1.62 -11.30 10.19
CA GLY A 19 -0.44 -11.24 9.33
C GLY A 19 -0.01 -9.81 8.95
N PRO A 20 1.26 -9.61 8.57
CA PRO A 20 1.83 -8.28 8.31
C PRO A 20 1.12 -7.51 7.18
N PHE A 21 0.46 -8.21 6.26
CA PHE A 21 -0.33 -7.61 5.18
C PHE A 21 -1.59 -6.90 5.70
N SER A 22 -2.32 -7.56 6.59
CA SER A 22 -3.54 -6.99 7.21
C SER A 22 -3.22 -5.75 8.05
N ILE A 23 -2.08 -5.72 8.75
CA ILE A 23 -1.64 -4.54 9.52
C ILE A 23 -1.40 -3.31 8.62
N LYS A 24 -0.79 -3.52 7.45
CA LYS A 24 -0.53 -2.42 6.49
C LYS A 24 -1.83 -1.87 5.91
N LEU A 25 -2.78 -2.75 5.56
CA LEU A 25 -4.11 -2.37 5.09
C LEU A 25 -4.87 -1.56 6.14
N GLN A 26 -4.91 -2.03 7.39
CA GLN A 26 -5.54 -1.30 8.51
C GLN A 26 -4.95 0.11 8.69
N SER A 27 -3.62 0.21 8.67
CA SER A 27 -2.92 1.50 8.78
C SER A 27 -3.27 2.45 7.63
N TYR A 28 -3.33 1.94 6.40
CA TYR A 28 -3.77 2.69 5.23
C TYR A 28 -5.20 3.20 5.40
N LEU A 29 -6.16 2.32 5.69
CA LEU A 29 -7.58 2.67 5.81
C LEU A 29 -7.84 3.74 6.88
N ARG A 30 -7.16 3.63 8.04
CA ARG A 30 -7.23 4.65 9.09
C ARG A 30 -6.68 6.00 8.63
N SER A 31 -5.54 5.97 7.94
CA SER A 31 -4.86 7.18 7.47
C SER A 31 -5.66 7.90 6.39
N ILE A 32 -6.14 7.17 5.37
CA ILE A 32 -6.90 7.79 4.27
C ILE A 32 -8.24 8.36 4.77
N ARG A 33 -8.92 7.66 5.69
CA ARG A 33 -10.16 8.15 6.30
C ARG A 33 -9.94 9.44 7.08
N LYS A 34 -8.91 9.47 7.94
CA LYS A 34 -8.50 10.67 8.66
C LYS A 34 -8.20 11.84 7.71
N PHE A 35 -7.45 11.62 6.63
CA PHE A 35 -7.13 12.68 5.68
C PHE A 35 -8.36 13.23 4.95
N ARG A 36 -9.37 12.39 4.69
CA ARG A 36 -10.66 12.83 4.14
C ARG A 36 -11.50 13.61 5.15
N GLU A 37 -11.54 13.17 6.41
CA GLU A 37 -12.24 13.88 7.50
C GLU A 37 -11.62 15.27 7.76
N GLU A 38 -10.31 15.40 7.63
CA GLU A 38 -9.57 16.66 7.69
C GLU A 38 -9.78 17.55 6.45
N GLY A 39 -10.49 17.08 5.42
CA GLY A 39 -10.72 17.83 4.18
C GLY A 39 -9.47 18.04 3.33
N ARG A 40 -8.47 17.16 3.44
CA ARG A 40 -7.21 17.28 2.70
C ARG A 40 -7.41 16.99 1.20
N ASN A 41 -6.68 17.71 0.37
CA ASN A 41 -6.58 17.37 -1.06
C ASN A 41 -5.77 16.08 -1.22
N ILE A 42 -6.39 15.07 -1.83
CA ILE A 42 -5.77 13.77 -2.11
C ILE A 42 -5.44 13.70 -3.58
N TYR A 43 -4.16 13.45 -3.87
CA TYR A 43 -3.65 13.22 -5.22
C TYR A 43 -3.22 11.77 -5.34
N TYR A 44 -3.70 11.11 -6.37
CA TYR A 44 -3.30 9.75 -6.70
C TYR A 44 -2.13 9.81 -7.68
N LEU A 45 -1.14 8.97 -7.44
CA LEU A 45 0.01 8.79 -8.32
C LEU A 45 0.10 7.31 -8.65
N ASP A 46 0.41 7.02 -9.90
CA ASP A 46 0.81 5.69 -10.32
C ASP A 46 2.19 5.37 -9.73
N GLU A 47 2.63 4.11 -9.83
CA GLU A 47 3.98 3.66 -9.48
C GLU A 47 5.02 4.54 -10.16
N THR A 48 5.39 5.62 -9.48
CA THR A 48 6.50 6.45 -9.89
C THR A 48 7.70 5.68 -9.43
N TRP A 49 8.23 4.84 -10.31
CA TRP A 49 9.58 4.33 -10.21
C TRP A 49 10.53 5.54 -10.32
N VAL A 50 10.60 6.38 -9.29
CA VAL A 50 11.73 7.30 -9.06
C VAL A 50 12.85 6.52 -8.36
N ASN A 51 13.02 5.27 -8.80
CA ASN A 51 14.05 4.36 -8.35
C ASN A 51 14.63 3.77 -9.63
N GLU A 52 15.84 4.24 -9.99
CA GLU A 52 16.73 3.47 -10.84
C GLU A 52 17.01 2.13 -10.14
N GLY A 53 16.21 1.10 -10.46
CA GLY A 53 16.42 -0.22 -9.88
C GLY A 53 15.18 -1.11 -9.88
N TYR A 54 14.85 -1.66 -11.06
CA TYR A 54 14.88 -3.09 -11.38
C TYR A 54 13.72 -3.56 -12.27
N ALA A 55 14.08 -4.03 -13.47
CA ALA A 55 13.48 -5.20 -14.11
C ALA A 55 14.58 -5.90 -14.94
N VAL A 56 14.58 -7.24 -14.92
CA VAL A 56 15.72 -8.16 -15.16
C VAL A 56 16.14 -8.29 -16.65
N LYS A 57 15.85 -7.28 -17.48
CA LYS A 57 16.28 -7.17 -18.90
C LYS A 57 16.50 -5.70 -19.31
N VAL A 58 17.30 -4.96 -18.54
CA VAL A 58 17.69 -3.58 -18.86
C VAL A 58 19.21 -3.51 -19.02
N TRP A 59 19.69 -2.55 -19.82
CA TRP A 59 21.10 -2.26 -20.08
C TRP A 59 21.96 -2.42 -18.83
N GLN A 60 22.94 -3.32 -18.88
CA GLN A 60 23.92 -3.51 -17.82
C GLN A 60 25.15 -2.66 -18.12
N ASP A 61 25.49 -1.75 -17.22
CA ASP A 61 26.79 -1.07 -17.24
C ASP A 61 27.86 -2.07 -16.78
N LYS A 62 28.90 -2.28 -17.61
CA LYS A 62 30.00 -3.20 -17.33
C LYS A 62 31.07 -2.60 -16.40
N ASN A 63 30.97 -1.32 -16.07
CA ASN A 63 31.96 -0.61 -15.26
C ASN A 63 31.72 -0.78 -13.75
N VAL A 64 30.47 -1.00 -13.32
CA VAL A 64 30.12 -1.15 -11.90
C VAL A 64 30.26 -2.61 -11.47
N LYS A 65 31.33 -2.91 -10.73
CA LYS A 65 31.69 -4.28 -10.33
C LYS A 65 31.07 -4.75 -9.02
N SER A 66 30.57 -3.84 -8.18
CA SER A 66 29.89 -4.19 -6.92
C SER A 66 29.03 -3.04 -6.38
N SER A 67 28.03 -3.37 -5.57
CA SER A 67 27.18 -2.38 -4.89
C SER A 67 27.97 -1.45 -3.96
N ARG A 68 29.05 -1.96 -3.36
CA ARG A 68 29.94 -1.15 -2.50
C ARG A 68 30.73 -0.12 -3.31
N GLN A 69 31.21 -0.50 -4.49
CA GLN A 69 31.92 0.42 -5.39
C GLN A 69 30.97 1.52 -5.89
N ALA A 70 29.75 1.14 -6.29
CA ALA A 70 28.72 2.09 -6.72
C ALA A 70 28.38 3.15 -5.64
N PHE A 71 28.31 2.72 -4.39
CA PHE A 71 28.05 3.61 -3.26
C PHE A 71 29.20 4.58 -3.00
N LEU A 72 30.45 4.11 -3.10
CA LEU A 72 31.65 4.94 -2.90
C LEU A 72 31.85 5.96 -4.03
N ASP A 73 31.52 5.57 -5.27
CA ASP A 73 31.64 6.43 -6.45
C ASP A 73 30.47 7.43 -6.57
N GLY A 74 29.51 7.41 -5.64
CA GLY A 74 28.34 8.30 -5.64
C GLY A 74 27.35 8.02 -6.78
N VAL A 75 27.54 6.92 -7.51
CA VAL A 75 26.66 6.47 -8.61
C VAL A 75 25.53 5.57 -8.13
N SER A 76 25.53 5.18 -6.85
CA SER A 76 24.33 4.71 -6.17
C SER A 76 24.09 5.48 -4.88
N THR A 77 22.90 6.07 -4.78
CA THR A 77 22.32 6.43 -3.49
C THR A 77 21.59 5.18 -3.01
N GLY A 78 21.92 4.65 -1.82
CA GLY A 78 21.11 3.58 -1.23
C GLY A 78 19.61 3.94 -1.17
N PHE A 79 18.73 2.98 -0.88
CA PHE A 79 17.27 3.17 -0.78
C PHE A 79 16.89 4.32 0.18
N LYS A 80 16.89 5.54 -0.32
CA LYS A 80 16.24 6.71 0.25
C LYS A 80 15.27 7.14 -0.82
N ALA A 81 13.98 6.96 -0.57
CA ALA A 81 12.95 7.32 -1.54
C ALA A 81 13.08 8.83 -1.83
N PRO A 82 13.59 9.23 -3.02
CA PRO A 82 13.82 10.64 -3.33
C PRO A 82 12.50 11.45 -3.31
N SER A 83 11.36 10.76 -3.34
CA SER A 83 10.02 11.32 -3.21
C SER A 83 9.68 11.81 -1.81
N ASP A 84 10.16 11.17 -0.73
CA ASP A 84 9.59 11.39 0.61
C ASP A 84 10.20 12.63 1.27
N GLU A 85 11.51 12.86 1.13
CA GLU A 85 12.18 14.10 1.58
C GLU A 85 11.66 15.32 0.79
N MET A 86 11.48 15.17 -0.53
CA MET A 86 10.92 16.22 -1.37
C MET A 86 9.47 16.53 -1.00
N ALA A 87 8.64 15.50 -0.79
CA ALA A 87 7.27 15.67 -0.35
C ALA A 87 7.20 16.36 1.02
N ALA A 88 8.02 15.92 1.98
CA ALA A 88 8.10 16.53 3.30
C ALA A 88 8.50 18.01 3.24
N SER A 89 9.48 18.37 2.40
CA SER A 89 9.91 19.77 2.21
C SER A 89 8.78 20.68 1.70
N ARG A 90 7.77 20.09 1.04
CA ARG A 90 6.58 20.76 0.49
C ARG A 90 5.33 20.54 1.33
N GLN A 91 5.46 19.96 2.53
CA GLN A 91 4.34 19.62 3.42
C GLN A 91 3.32 18.66 2.78
N ILE A 92 3.78 17.85 1.82
CA ILE A 92 2.99 16.79 1.19
C ILE A 92 3.19 15.52 2.02
N THR A 93 2.09 14.91 2.45
CA THR A 93 2.14 13.60 3.11
C THR A 93 2.01 12.50 2.06
N VAL A 94 3.00 11.61 2.02
CA VAL A 94 2.95 10.43 1.15
C VAL A 94 2.23 9.31 1.90
N LEU A 95 1.12 8.84 1.34
CA LEU A 95 0.43 7.64 1.79
C LEU A 95 0.67 6.53 0.77
N ARG A 96 1.27 5.42 1.20
CA ARG A 96 1.57 4.27 0.34
C ARG A 96 0.40 3.28 0.38
N LEU A 97 0.04 2.77 -0.80
CA LEU A 97 -0.94 1.70 -0.90
C LEU A 97 -0.42 0.42 -0.23
N PRO A 98 -1.30 -0.37 0.41
CA PRO A 98 -0.91 -1.64 0.95
C PRO A 98 -0.57 -2.64 -0.18
N PRO A 99 0.37 -3.57 0.03
CA PRO A 99 0.75 -4.54 -1.01
C PRO A 99 -0.46 -5.36 -1.49
N TYR A 100 -0.50 -5.67 -2.78
CA TYR A 100 -1.57 -6.46 -3.43
C TYR A 100 -2.97 -5.83 -3.43
N HIS A 101 -3.08 -4.52 -3.20
CA HIS A 101 -4.36 -3.80 -3.22
C HIS A 101 -4.40 -2.70 -4.29
N CYS A 102 -4.25 -3.09 -5.55
CA CYS A 102 -4.32 -2.14 -6.67
C CYS A 102 -5.73 -1.56 -6.89
N GLU A 103 -6.77 -2.24 -6.39
CA GLU A 103 -8.16 -1.78 -6.37
C GLU A 103 -8.38 -0.49 -5.56
N LEU A 104 -7.43 -0.15 -4.69
CA LEU A 104 -7.42 1.10 -3.93
C LEU A 104 -6.79 2.28 -4.70
N ASN A 105 -6.29 2.04 -5.93
CA ASN A 105 -5.78 3.07 -6.82
C ASN A 105 -6.76 3.37 -7.96
N PRO A 106 -7.42 4.54 -8.00
CA PRO A 106 -8.35 4.88 -9.08
C PRO A 106 -7.65 5.02 -10.44
N ILE A 107 -6.33 5.27 -10.47
CA ILE A 107 -5.55 5.32 -11.72
C ILE A 107 -5.54 3.95 -12.40
N GLU A 108 -5.50 2.85 -11.64
CA GLU A 108 -5.53 1.49 -12.19
C GLU A 108 -6.86 1.19 -12.89
N LEU A 109 -7.97 1.74 -12.38
CA LEU A 109 -9.29 1.63 -13.02
C LEU A 109 -9.33 2.39 -14.36
N VAL A 110 -8.71 3.56 -14.41
CA VAL A 110 -8.56 4.33 -15.67
C VAL A 110 -7.65 3.56 -16.64
N TRP A 111 -6.53 3.04 -16.17
CA TRP A 111 -5.62 2.25 -16.99
C TRP A 111 -6.27 0.99 -17.54
N ALA A 112 -7.09 0.29 -16.76
CA ALA A 112 -7.85 -0.86 -17.24
C ALA A 112 -8.76 -0.49 -18.42
N GLN A 113 -9.44 0.65 -18.34
CA GLN A 113 -10.29 1.16 -19.43
C GLN A 113 -9.46 1.52 -20.67
N VAL A 114 -8.39 2.30 -20.50
CA VAL A 114 -7.53 2.74 -21.60
C VAL A 114 -6.86 1.54 -22.29
N LYS A 115 -6.30 0.60 -21.52
CA LYS A 115 -5.72 -0.64 -22.05
C LYS A 115 -6.75 -1.45 -22.82
N GLY A 116 -7.97 -1.57 -22.29
CA GLY A 116 -9.07 -2.26 -22.95
C GLY A 116 -9.52 -1.58 -24.26
N ASP A 117 -9.58 -0.25 -24.30
CA ASP A 117 -9.87 0.54 -25.50
C ASP A 117 -8.81 0.33 -26.57
N VAL A 118 -7.53 0.47 -26.21
CA VAL A 118 -6.41 0.27 -27.14
C VAL A 118 -6.40 -1.16 -27.66
N ALA A 119 -6.53 -2.16 -26.79
CA ALA A 119 -6.52 -3.57 -27.17
C ALA A 119 -7.64 -3.94 -28.16
N ARG A 120 -8.86 -3.41 -27.96
CA ARG A 120 -10.00 -3.68 -28.85
C ARG A 120 -9.86 -3.04 -30.23
N ASN A 121 -9.20 -1.89 -30.32
CA ASN A 121 -9.12 -1.10 -31.55
C ASN A 121 -7.79 -1.26 -32.29
N ASN A 122 -6.80 -1.90 -31.68
CA ASN A 122 -5.49 -2.14 -32.30
C ASN A 122 -5.57 -3.26 -33.34
N THR A 123 -5.75 -2.89 -34.60
CA THR A 123 -5.81 -3.83 -35.73
C THR A 123 -4.48 -3.95 -36.49
N SER A 124 -3.60 -2.96 -36.39
CA SER A 124 -2.35 -2.91 -37.16
C SER A 124 -1.14 -3.43 -36.39
N PHE A 125 -1.22 -3.47 -35.06
CA PHE A 125 -0.11 -3.81 -34.15
C PHE A 125 1.13 -2.93 -34.31
N LYS A 126 0.99 -1.74 -34.91
CA LYS A 126 2.07 -0.75 -35.06
C LYS A 126 2.07 0.22 -33.91
N LEU A 127 3.25 0.55 -33.41
CA LEU A 127 3.42 1.49 -32.30
C LEU A 127 2.87 2.89 -32.61
N SER A 128 2.98 3.34 -33.87
CA SER A 128 2.41 4.62 -34.33
C SER A 128 0.90 4.69 -34.05
N ASP A 129 0.21 3.59 -34.33
CA ASP A 129 -1.25 3.53 -34.26
C ASP A 129 -1.68 3.32 -32.81
N VAL A 130 -0.91 2.54 -32.04
CA VAL A 130 -1.09 2.42 -30.58
C VAL A 130 -0.97 3.78 -29.89
N LYS A 131 -0.01 4.62 -30.29
CA LYS A 131 0.14 5.98 -29.73
C LYS A 131 -1.11 6.83 -29.96
N ILE A 132 -1.61 6.84 -31.19
CA ILE A 132 -2.84 7.57 -31.55
C ILE A 132 -4.05 7.03 -30.77
N LEU A 133 -4.19 5.70 -30.66
CA LEU A 133 -5.25 5.07 -29.89
C LEU A 133 -5.17 5.41 -28.40
N LEU A 134 -3.96 5.47 -27.84
CA LEU A 134 -3.73 5.86 -26.45
C LEU A 134 -4.17 7.31 -26.20
N GLU A 135 -3.69 8.25 -27.01
CA GLU A 135 -4.05 9.68 -26.91
C GLU A 135 -5.57 9.87 -26.99
N ASN A 136 -6.21 9.27 -27.99
CA ASN A 136 -7.67 9.30 -28.14
C ASN A 136 -8.41 8.64 -26.95
N SER A 137 -7.85 7.60 -26.34
CA SER A 137 -8.47 6.92 -25.20
C SER A 137 -8.34 7.75 -23.93
N LEU A 138 -7.22 8.45 -23.74
CA LEU A 138 -7.02 9.37 -22.64
C LEU A 138 -7.93 10.60 -22.73
N GLU A 139 -8.15 11.15 -23.93
CA GLU A 139 -9.11 12.25 -24.16
C GLU A 139 -10.56 11.85 -23.78
N ARG A 140 -10.90 10.55 -23.90
CA ARG A 140 -12.20 10.03 -23.48
C ARG A 140 -12.34 9.88 -21.96
N VAL A 141 -11.29 10.07 -21.18
CA VAL A 141 -11.35 10.04 -19.71
C VAL A 141 -11.85 11.39 -19.20
N THR A 142 -13.16 11.50 -19.02
CA THR A 142 -13.79 12.72 -18.52
C THR A 142 -13.73 12.83 -17.00
N ALA A 143 -13.98 14.04 -16.48
CA ALA A 143 -14.11 14.26 -15.04
C ALA A 143 -15.17 13.34 -14.39
N ASP A 144 -16.29 13.09 -15.06
CA ASP A 144 -17.33 12.17 -14.58
C ASP A 144 -16.81 10.73 -14.46
N LYS A 145 -16.03 10.26 -15.45
CA LYS A 145 -15.42 8.92 -15.40
C LYS A 145 -14.43 8.82 -14.26
N TRP A 146 -13.59 9.85 -14.09
CA TRP A 146 -12.67 9.93 -12.96
C TRP A 146 -13.41 9.87 -11.63
N GLN A 147 -14.48 10.64 -11.46
CA GLN A 147 -15.27 10.63 -10.23
C GLN A 147 -15.92 9.27 -9.94
N ARG A 148 -16.34 8.53 -10.97
CA ARG A 148 -16.81 7.13 -10.81
C ARG A 148 -15.69 6.21 -10.33
N CYS A 149 -14.46 6.38 -10.83
CA CYS A 149 -13.31 5.62 -10.34
C CYS A 149 -13.02 5.93 -8.86
N ILE A 150 -13.05 7.21 -8.46
CA ILE A 150 -12.92 7.61 -7.05
C ILE A 150 -14.03 6.98 -6.20
N HIS A 151 -15.27 7.04 -6.65
CA HIS A 151 -16.40 6.46 -5.93
C HIS A 151 -16.28 4.94 -5.77
N HIS A 152 -15.75 4.24 -6.78
CA HIS A 152 -15.46 2.81 -6.69
C HIS A 152 -14.43 2.51 -5.61
N VAL A 153 -13.33 3.27 -5.57
CA VAL A 153 -12.28 3.12 -4.54
C VAL A 153 -12.86 3.35 -3.14
N HIS A 154 -13.66 4.39 -2.94
CA HIS A 154 -14.32 4.64 -1.66
C HIS A 154 -15.19 3.46 -1.21
N LYS A 155 -15.94 2.87 -2.15
CA LYS A 155 -16.77 1.71 -1.85
C LYS A 155 -15.93 0.50 -1.42
N GLU A 156 -14.80 0.26 -2.09
CA GLU A 156 -13.92 -0.84 -1.73
C GLU A 156 -13.23 -0.61 -0.37
N GLU A 157 -12.82 0.63 -0.09
CA GLU A 157 -12.29 1.03 1.23
C GLU A 157 -13.31 0.80 2.36
N GLU A 158 -14.57 1.20 2.19
CA GLU A 158 -15.61 0.97 3.21
C GLU A 158 -15.90 -0.52 3.40
N LYS A 159 -15.96 -1.30 2.32
CA LYS A 159 -16.11 -2.75 2.40
C LYS A 159 -14.98 -3.40 3.19
N MET A 160 -13.73 -2.98 2.95
CA MET A 160 -12.57 -3.47 3.70
C MET A 160 -12.60 -3.02 5.17
N TRP A 161 -13.09 -1.81 5.43
CA TRP A 161 -13.26 -1.28 6.78
C TRP A 161 -14.31 -2.06 7.60
N GLU A 162 -15.44 -2.38 6.99
CA GLU A 162 -16.49 -3.19 7.63
C GLU A 162 -15.99 -4.60 7.95
N LEU A 163 -15.25 -5.22 7.04
CA LEU A 163 -14.65 -6.54 7.27
C LEU A 163 -13.62 -6.51 8.42
N ASP A 164 -12.81 -5.46 8.50
CA ASP A 164 -11.84 -5.27 9.58
C ASP A 164 -12.54 -5.13 10.95
N ASN A 165 -13.60 -4.32 11.02
CA ASN A 165 -14.39 -4.17 12.25
C ASN A 165 -15.02 -5.50 12.67
N LEU A 166 -15.50 -6.31 11.71
CA LEU A 166 -16.10 -7.60 12.01
C LEU A 166 -15.06 -8.59 12.59
N ILE A 167 -13.82 -8.57 12.08
CA ILE A 167 -12.71 -9.36 12.63
C ILE A 167 -12.41 -8.90 14.07
N ASP A 168 -12.37 -7.60 14.32
CA ASP A 168 -12.11 -7.05 15.65
C ASP A 168 -13.21 -7.43 16.68
N VAL A 169 -14.45 -7.64 16.23
CA VAL A 169 -15.56 -8.12 17.08
C VAL A 169 -15.54 -9.65 17.26
N ALA A 170 -15.13 -10.40 16.23
CA ALA A 170 -15.18 -11.86 16.23
C ALA A 170 -13.98 -12.53 16.90
N VAL A 171 -12.83 -11.83 17.05
CA VAL A 171 -11.66 -12.36 17.76
C VAL A 171 -11.87 -12.23 19.26
N GLU A 172 -12.02 -13.36 19.94
CA GLU A 172 -12.09 -13.39 21.40
C GLU A 172 -10.79 -12.84 22.02
N PRO A 173 -10.86 -12.03 23.09
CA PRO A 173 -9.67 -11.50 23.75
C PRO A 173 -8.84 -12.65 24.32
N LEU A 174 -7.58 -12.78 23.88
CA LEU A 174 -6.61 -13.66 24.54
C LEU A 174 -6.28 -13.08 25.93
N VAL A 175 -6.79 -13.71 26.98
CA VAL A 175 -6.50 -13.37 28.37
C VAL A 175 -5.29 -14.20 28.81
N ILE A 176 -4.13 -13.56 28.95
CA ILE A 176 -2.96 -14.17 29.60
C ILE A 176 -3.04 -13.80 31.09
N ASN A 177 -3.42 -14.75 31.94
CA ASN A 177 -3.33 -14.58 33.39
C ASN A 177 -1.86 -14.58 33.79
N LEU A 178 -1.39 -13.47 34.37
CA LEU A 178 -0.01 -13.29 34.85
C LEU A 178 0.12 -13.55 36.37
N GLY A 179 -0.74 -14.43 36.91
CA GLY A 179 -0.63 -15.06 38.23
C GLY A 179 -1.26 -16.45 38.09
N ASP A 180 -0.64 -17.55 38.51
CA ASP A 180 0.14 -17.72 39.74
C ASP A 180 1.54 -18.31 39.52
N GLU A 181 2.39 -18.08 40.52
CA GLU A 181 3.71 -18.65 40.67
C GLU A 181 3.69 -20.19 40.68
N ASP A 182 4.79 -20.73 40.18
CA ASP A 182 5.15 -22.14 40.03
C ASP A 182 4.89 -23.00 41.29
N SER A 183 4.34 -24.19 41.10
CA SER A 183 4.54 -25.30 42.05
C SER A 183 4.68 -26.60 41.26
N SER A 184 5.91 -26.84 40.80
CA SER A 184 6.40 -28.18 40.46
C SER A 184 6.29 -29.07 41.70
N ASP A 185 5.30 -29.95 41.73
CA ASP A 185 5.24 -31.03 42.71
C ASP A 185 5.82 -32.30 42.08
N SER A 186 7.08 -32.55 42.40
CA SER A 186 7.77 -33.80 42.11
C SER A 186 7.56 -34.75 43.29
N GLU A 187 6.75 -35.79 43.09
CA GLU A 187 6.69 -36.95 43.99
C GLU A 187 7.33 -38.18 43.32
N ASP A 188 8.59 -38.43 43.68
CA ASP A 188 9.20 -39.76 43.70
C ASP A 188 8.76 -40.47 45.01
N GLU A 189 8.21 -41.69 44.93
CA GLU A 189 8.69 -42.87 45.69
C GLU A 189 7.81 -44.14 45.56
N PHE A 190 8.53 -45.26 45.33
CA PHE A 190 8.23 -46.71 45.43
C PHE A 190 7.38 -47.44 44.37
#